data_AF-N6TTX8-F1
#
_entry.id   AF-N6TTX8-F1
#
_cell.length_a   1.000
_cell.length_b   1.000
_cell.length_c   1.000
_cell.angle_alpha   90.00
_cell.angle_beta   90.00
_cell.angle_gamma   90.00
#
_symmetry.space_group_name_H-M   'P 1'
#
loop_
_entity.id
_entity.type
_entity.pdbx_description
1 polymer ?
#
loop_
_entity_poly.entity_id
_entity_poly.type
_entity_poly.pdbx_seq_one_letter_code
_entity_poly.pdbx_strand_id
1 'polypeptide(L)'
;MARGPKKHLKRLNAPKAWMLDKLGGVFAPRPSTGPHKLRESLPLVIFLRNRLKYALTNSEVTKIVMQRLIKVDGKVRTDPNYPAGFMDVVTIEKTGEFFRLIYDVKGRFTIHRITPEEAKVNDTIQLDIATSKILDYIKFESGNLCQITGGRNLGRVGTVVNRERHPGSFDIVHIKDANDHVFATRLNNVFIIGKGSKAFVSLPRGKGVKLSIAEERDKRLASKTH
;
A
#
# COMPACT_ATOMS: atom_id res chain seq x y z
N MET A 1 27.99 4.44 20.67
CA MET A 1 26.99 4.10 19.63
C MET A 1 27.70 3.97 18.29
N ALA A 2 27.52 2.85 17.58
CA ALA A 2 28.05 2.73 16.22
C ALA A 2 27.39 3.80 15.33
N ARG A 3 28.23 4.67 14.76
CA ARG A 3 27.84 5.74 13.85
C ARG A 3 27.87 5.19 12.41
N GLY A 4 26.89 5.56 11.59
CA GLY A 4 26.81 5.15 10.17
C GLY A 4 25.57 4.33 9.79
N PRO A 5 25.43 4.01 8.49
CA PRO A 5 24.26 3.32 7.96
C PRO A 5 24.16 1.88 8.48
N LYS A 6 23.07 1.59 9.19
CA LYS A 6 22.79 0.24 9.69
C LYS A 6 22.38 -0.67 8.53
N LYS A 7 23.18 -1.70 8.24
CA LYS A 7 22.89 -2.70 7.20
C LYS A 7 21.84 -3.73 7.61
N HIS A 8 21.63 -3.93 8.91
CA HIS A 8 20.74 -4.97 9.44
C HIS A 8 19.45 -4.37 10.04
N LEU A 9 18.35 -5.12 9.93
CA LEU A 9 17.08 -4.82 10.59
C LEU A 9 16.69 -6.01 11.50
N LYS A 10 16.58 -5.76 12.81
CA LYS A 10 16.08 -6.75 13.76
C LYS A 10 14.59 -6.98 13.51
N ARG A 11 14.14 -8.22 13.64
CA ARG A 11 12.75 -8.59 13.35
C ARG A 11 11.74 -7.90 14.25
N LEU A 12 12.06 -7.76 15.54
CA LEU A 12 11.24 -7.01 16.50
C LEU A 12 11.05 -5.54 16.12
N ASN A 13 12.01 -4.95 15.39
CA ASN A 13 11.97 -3.56 14.94
C ASN A 13 11.38 -3.40 13.54
N ALA A 14 11.00 -4.50 12.88
CA ALA A 14 10.38 -4.45 11.57
C ALA A 14 8.99 -3.79 11.64
N PRO A 15 8.53 -3.12 10.57
CA PRO A 15 7.18 -2.58 10.51
C PRO A 15 6.12 -3.67 10.79
N LYS A 16 5.21 -3.39 11.74
CA LYS A 16 4.10 -4.31 12.09
C LYS A 16 3.20 -4.62 10.89
N ALA A 17 3.10 -3.69 9.93
CA ALA A 17 2.36 -3.85 8.67
C ALA A 17 2.84 -5.04 7.82
N TRP A 18 4.09 -5.49 8.00
CA TRP A 18 4.62 -6.66 7.29
C TRP A 18 4.10 -7.99 7.82
N MET A 19 3.48 -8.00 9.01
CA MET A 19 2.95 -9.22 9.64
C MET A 19 4.00 -10.35 9.71
N LEU A 20 5.22 -10.01 10.10
CA LEU A 20 6.25 -10.99 10.38
C LEU A 20 5.99 -11.63 11.76
N ASP A 21 6.22 -12.93 11.82
CA ASP A 21 6.14 -13.70 13.05
C ASP A 21 7.33 -13.37 13.97
N LYS A 22 7.14 -13.50 15.29
CA LYS A 22 8.19 -13.15 16.26
C LYS A 22 9.32 -14.19 16.32
N LEU A 23 9.04 -15.45 16.02
CA LEU A 23 9.92 -16.60 16.33
C LEU A 23 10.71 -17.16 15.14
N GLY A 24 10.34 -16.86 13.89
CA GLY A 24 10.97 -17.43 12.69
C GLY A 24 12.35 -16.86 12.35
N GLY A 25 13.05 -16.28 13.33
CA GLY A 25 14.41 -15.76 13.19
C GLY A 25 14.64 -14.36 13.77
N VAL A 26 15.92 -14.06 14.01
CA VAL A 26 16.37 -12.82 14.68
C VAL A 26 16.25 -11.58 13.79
N PHE A 27 16.39 -11.74 12.46
CA PHE A 27 16.46 -10.65 11.50
C PHE A 27 15.24 -10.64 10.57
N ALA A 28 14.89 -9.44 10.10
CA ALA A 28 13.94 -9.22 9.02
C ALA A 28 14.70 -8.69 7.79
N PRO A 29 14.17 -8.92 6.57
CA PRO A 29 14.75 -8.32 5.37
C PRO A 29 14.70 -6.79 5.50
N ARG A 30 15.87 -6.16 5.34
CA ARG A 30 15.97 -4.70 5.34
C ARG A 30 15.74 -4.23 3.91
N PRO A 31 14.74 -3.36 3.65
CA PRO A 31 14.53 -2.81 2.33
C PRO A 31 15.76 -2.03 1.88
N SER A 32 16.11 -2.16 0.61
CA SER A 32 17.13 -1.35 -0.06
C SER A 32 16.71 0.11 -0.09
N THR A 33 17.67 1.02 -0.27
CA THR A 33 17.37 2.43 -0.51
C THR A 33 16.77 2.56 -1.90
N GLY A 34 15.46 2.78 -1.97
CA GLY A 34 14.70 2.89 -3.22
C GLY A 34 13.64 3.99 -3.12
N PRO A 35 12.60 3.95 -3.97
CA PRO A 35 11.64 5.04 -4.09
C PRO A 35 10.81 5.29 -2.82
N HIS A 36 10.55 4.25 -2.03
CA HIS A 36 9.66 4.31 -0.88
C HIS A 36 10.39 4.23 0.45
N LYS A 37 9.84 4.91 1.48
CA LYS A 37 10.41 4.88 2.84
C LYS A 37 10.28 3.48 3.45
N LEU A 38 11.21 3.12 4.35
CA LEU A 38 11.23 1.79 5.00
C LEU A 38 9.92 1.39 5.70
N ARG A 39 9.22 2.34 6.32
CA ARG A 39 7.95 2.07 7.02
C ARG A 39 6.71 2.10 6.10
N GLU A 40 6.87 2.67 4.91
CA GLU A 40 5.83 2.90 3.90
C GLU A 40 6.04 1.98 2.68
N SER A 41 6.84 0.92 2.83
CA SER A 41 7.14 -0.04 1.77
C SER A 41 7.02 -1.48 2.24
N LEU A 42 6.89 -2.38 1.28
CA LEU A 42 6.89 -3.82 1.40
C LEU A 42 8.01 -4.39 0.50
N PRO A 43 9.07 -4.98 1.07
CA PRO A 43 10.09 -5.67 0.30
C PRO A 43 9.54 -6.79 -0.58
N LEU A 44 10.07 -6.95 -1.80
CA LEU A 44 9.67 -8.02 -2.72
C LEU A 44 9.80 -9.43 -2.11
N VAL A 45 10.80 -9.65 -1.26
CA VAL A 45 10.95 -10.91 -0.51
C VAL A 45 9.76 -11.21 0.39
N ILE A 46 9.16 -10.21 1.04
CA ILE A 46 7.96 -10.41 1.87
C ILE A 46 6.74 -10.63 0.98
N PHE A 47 6.66 -9.91 -0.14
CA PHE A 47 5.59 -10.05 -1.12
C PHE A 47 5.53 -11.49 -1.70
N LEU A 48 6.64 -12.00 -2.21
CA LEU A 48 6.70 -13.32 -2.86
C LEU A 48 6.59 -14.48 -1.86
N ARG A 49 7.25 -14.37 -0.70
CA ARG A 49 7.32 -15.46 0.29
C ARG A 49 6.13 -15.49 1.25
N ASN A 50 5.84 -14.35 1.90
CA ASN A 50 4.87 -14.33 3.00
C ASN A 50 3.44 -14.04 2.55
N ARG A 51 3.25 -13.36 1.41
CA ARG A 51 1.92 -12.98 0.93
C ARG A 51 1.44 -13.90 -0.19
N LEU A 52 2.19 -14.01 -1.29
CA LEU A 52 1.82 -14.88 -2.42
C LEU A 52 2.17 -16.35 -2.20
N LYS A 53 3.18 -16.64 -1.37
CA LYS A 53 3.69 -17.99 -1.09
C LYS A 53 4.21 -18.74 -2.32
N TYR A 54 4.74 -18.03 -3.32
CA TYR A 54 5.45 -18.64 -4.45
C TYR A 54 6.87 -19.10 -4.11
N ALA A 55 7.42 -18.58 -3.02
CA ALA A 55 8.67 -19.02 -2.44
C ALA A 55 8.45 -19.42 -0.98
N LEU A 56 9.13 -20.47 -0.55
CA LEU A 56 9.21 -20.88 0.85
C LEU A 56 10.42 -20.26 1.54
N THR A 57 11.54 -20.15 0.82
CA THR A 57 12.82 -19.68 1.35
C THR A 57 13.33 -18.40 0.67
N ASN A 58 14.28 -17.71 1.31
CA ASN A 58 14.91 -16.53 0.69
C ASN A 58 15.71 -16.90 -0.57
N SER A 59 16.30 -18.10 -0.61
CA SER A 59 17.06 -18.57 -1.77
C SER A 59 16.17 -18.74 -3.00
N GLU A 60 14.94 -19.24 -2.82
CA GLU A 60 13.94 -19.33 -3.90
C GLU A 60 13.50 -17.95 -4.38
N VAL A 61 13.28 -17.00 -3.47
CA VAL A 61 12.99 -15.60 -3.85
C VAL A 61 14.08 -15.05 -4.76
N THR A 62 15.35 -15.21 -4.38
CA THR A 62 16.47 -14.75 -5.20
C THR A 62 16.46 -15.42 -6.57
N LYS A 63 16.16 -16.72 -6.66
CA LYS A 63 16.04 -17.42 -7.95
C LYS A 63 14.92 -16.84 -8.82
N ILE A 64 13.73 -16.61 -8.26
CA ILE A 64 12.58 -16.05 -9.01
C ILE A 64 12.92 -14.64 -9.53
N VAL A 65 13.49 -13.80 -8.67
CA VAL A 65 13.82 -12.41 -8.99
C VAL A 65 14.94 -12.33 -10.05
N MET A 66 15.93 -13.23 -9.99
CA MET A 66 17.02 -13.30 -10.98
C MET A 66 16.59 -13.80 -12.36
N GLN A 67 15.47 -14.52 -12.46
CA GLN A 67 14.86 -14.89 -13.75
C GLN A 67 14.26 -13.68 -14.49
N ARG A 68 14.26 -12.48 -13.89
CA ARG A 68 13.76 -11.23 -14.50
C ARG A 68 12.27 -11.25 -14.85
N LEU A 69 11.50 -12.16 -14.24
CA LEU A 69 10.05 -12.33 -14.47
C LEU A 69 9.18 -11.32 -13.71
N ILE A 70 9.77 -10.64 -12.71
CA ILE A 70 9.06 -9.71 -11.84
C ILE A 70 9.32 -8.30 -12.32
N LYS A 71 8.23 -7.60 -12.62
CA LYS A 71 8.24 -6.17 -12.97
C LYS A 71 7.51 -5.38 -11.89
N VAL A 72 8.10 -4.27 -11.49
CA VAL A 72 7.44 -3.26 -10.65
C VAL A 72 7.34 -1.99 -11.49
N ASP A 73 6.12 -1.50 -11.68
CA ASP A 73 5.77 -0.35 -12.53
C ASP A 73 6.33 -0.50 -13.96
N GLY A 74 6.15 -1.70 -14.53
CA GLY A 74 6.62 -2.06 -15.88
C GLY A 74 8.13 -2.30 -16.00
N LYS A 75 8.94 -1.96 -14.98
CA LYS A 75 10.40 -2.16 -14.99
C LYS A 75 10.78 -3.45 -14.27
N VAL A 76 11.63 -4.25 -14.90
CA VAL A 76 12.18 -5.48 -14.29
C VAL A 76 12.98 -5.11 -13.04
N ARG A 77 12.68 -5.77 -11.92
CA ARG A 77 13.42 -5.59 -10.66
C ARG A 77 14.05 -6.90 -10.24
N THR A 78 15.38 -6.88 -10.09
CA THR A 78 16.19 -8.03 -9.69
C THR A 78 16.66 -7.98 -8.23
N ASP A 79 16.27 -6.95 -7.47
CA ASP A 79 16.62 -6.83 -6.05
C ASP A 79 15.51 -7.45 -5.17
N PRO A 80 15.78 -8.54 -4.42
CA PRO A 80 14.81 -9.13 -3.50
C PRO A 80 14.33 -8.19 -2.39
N ASN A 81 15.14 -7.20 -2.01
CA ASN A 81 14.83 -6.23 -0.97
C ASN A 81 14.33 -4.89 -1.55
N TYR A 82 13.97 -4.85 -2.84
CA TYR A 82 13.42 -3.66 -3.46
C TYR A 82 12.16 -3.18 -2.69
N PRO A 83 12.12 -1.90 -2.26
CA PRO A 83 11.01 -1.37 -1.49
C PRO A 83 9.84 -1.02 -2.42
N ALA A 84 8.94 -1.96 -2.67
CA ALA A 84 7.68 -1.68 -3.35
C ALA A 84 6.70 -1.01 -2.38
N GLY A 85 6.08 0.09 -2.78
CA GLY A 85 5.30 0.96 -1.88
C GLY A 85 3.81 0.93 -2.13
N PHE A 86 3.14 1.92 -1.57
CA PHE A 86 1.73 2.17 -1.82
C PHE A 86 1.52 2.51 -3.31
N MET A 87 0.49 1.92 -3.90
CA MET A 87 0.04 2.07 -5.29
C MET A 87 0.95 1.48 -6.38
N ASP A 88 2.14 0.97 -6.07
CA ASP A 88 2.98 0.28 -7.06
C ASP A 88 2.24 -0.92 -7.67
N VAL A 89 2.42 -1.13 -8.98
CA VAL A 89 1.93 -2.34 -9.68
C VAL A 89 3.06 -3.33 -9.88
N VAL A 90 2.87 -4.51 -9.30
CA VAL A 90 3.75 -5.67 -9.44
C VAL A 90 3.13 -6.62 -10.46
N THR A 91 3.86 -6.87 -11.54
CA THR A 91 3.47 -7.80 -12.61
C THR A 91 4.36 -9.03 -12.58
N ILE A 92 3.75 -10.20 -12.69
CA ILE A 92 4.45 -11.48 -12.87
C ILE A 92 4.11 -11.99 -14.27
N GLU A 93 5.06 -11.86 -15.19
CA GLU A 93 4.80 -12.12 -16.62
C GLU A 93 4.45 -13.57 -16.89
N LYS A 94 5.09 -14.50 -16.17
CA LYS A 94 4.90 -15.93 -16.37
C LYS A 94 3.50 -16.41 -16.00
N THR A 95 2.86 -15.79 -15.00
CA THR A 95 1.48 -16.11 -14.59
C THR A 95 0.46 -15.19 -15.23
N GLY A 96 0.88 -14.11 -15.87
CA GLY A 96 -0.01 -13.08 -16.42
C GLY A 96 -0.78 -12.30 -15.36
N GLU A 97 -0.29 -12.31 -14.11
CA GLU A 97 -0.99 -11.69 -12.99
C GLU A 97 -0.44 -10.30 -12.66
N PHE A 98 -1.38 -9.40 -12.37
CA PHE A 98 -1.11 -8.02 -12.00
C PHE A 98 -1.61 -7.77 -10.58
N PHE A 99 -0.76 -7.15 -9.78
CA PHE A 99 -1.04 -6.87 -8.38
C PHE A 99 -0.78 -5.42 -8.09
N ARG A 100 -1.71 -4.75 -7.39
CA ARG A 100 -1.51 -3.42 -6.83
C ARG A 100 -1.34 -3.50 -5.33
N LEU A 101 -0.33 -2.81 -4.81
CA LEU A 101 -0.11 -2.70 -3.37
C LEU A 101 -0.96 -1.59 -2.77
N ILE A 102 -1.94 -1.94 -1.95
CA ILE A 102 -2.86 -0.98 -1.32
C ILE A 102 -2.85 -1.18 0.20
N TYR A 103 -3.21 -0.15 0.97
CA TYR A 103 -3.47 -0.28 2.40
C TYR A 103 -4.88 -0.83 2.67
N ASP A 104 -4.94 -1.83 3.54
CA ASP A 104 -6.16 -2.26 4.21
C ASP A 104 -6.50 -1.32 5.38
N VAL A 105 -7.75 -1.28 5.82
CA VAL A 105 -8.27 -0.41 6.92
C VAL A 105 -7.61 -0.68 8.28
N LYS A 106 -6.92 -1.82 8.40
CA LYS A 106 -6.10 -2.18 9.57
C LYS A 106 -4.66 -1.66 9.49
N GLY A 107 -4.32 -0.95 8.42
CA GLY A 107 -2.99 -0.40 8.22
C GLY A 107 -1.95 -1.39 7.73
N ARG A 108 -2.37 -2.35 6.91
CA ARG A 108 -1.51 -3.42 6.39
C ARG A 108 -1.45 -3.33 4.87
N PHE A 109 -0.34 -3.74 4.27
CA PHE A 109 -0.29 -3.93 2.82
C PHE A 109 -1.14 -5.14 2.44
N THR A 110 -2.17 -4.90 1.64
CA THR A 110 -2.94 -5.93 0.96
C THR A 110 -2.51 -6.00 -0.50
N ILE A 111 -2.45 -7.23 -1.01
CA ILE A 111 -2.21 -7.48 -2.42
C ILE A 111 -3.58 -7.47 -3.09
N HIS A 112 -3.84 -6.47 -3.92
CA HIS A 112 -5.06 -6.39 -4.70
C HIS A 112 -4.80 -6.90 -6.11
N ARG A 113 -5.51 -7.95 -6.54
CA ARG A 113 -5.45 -8.41 -7.93
C ARG A 113 -6.18 -7.42 -8.82
N ILE A 114 -5.56 -7.04 -9.93
CA ILE A 114 -6.12 -6.09 -10.90
C ILE A 114 -6.16 -6.71 -12.28
N THR A 115 -6.96 -6.13 -13.17
CA THR A 115 -6.96 -6.48 -14.59
C THR A 115 -5.78 -5.79 -15.32
N PRO A 116 -5.36 -6.28 -16.49
CA PRO A 116 -4.29 -5.66 -17.28
C PRO A 116 -4.62 -4.21 -17.69
N GLU A 117 -5.89 -3.91 -17.93
CA GLU A 117 -6.37 -2.56 -18.27
C GLU A 117 -6.19 -1.57 -17.11
N GLU A 118 -6.32 -2.05 -15.88
CA GLU A 118 -6.14 -1.28 -14.64
C GLU A 118 -4.68 -1.19 -14.20
N ALA A 119 -3.74 -1.92 -14.83
CA ALA A 119 -2.33 -2.01 -14.45
C ALA A 119 -1.48 -0.76 -14.75
N LYS A 120 -2.12 0.37 -15.10
CA LYS A 120 -1.49 1.70 -15.25
C LYS A 120 -1.31 2.41 -13.88
N VAL A 121 -0.23 3.17 -13.67
CA VAL A 121 0.31 3.64 -12.35
C VAL A 121 1.03 5.00 -12.58
N ASN A 122 1.01 6.09 -11.78
CA ASN A 122 0.37 6.54 -10.51
C ASN A 122 0.41 8.10 -10.34
N ASP A 123 -0.36 8.60 -9.36
CA ASP A 123 -0.47 9.93 -8.68
C ASP A 123 -1.08 11.12 -9.44
N THR A 124 -2.22 11.64 -8.95
CA THR A 124 -3.38 12.28 -9.65
C THR A 124 -3.14 13.06 -10.93
N ILE A 125 -2.46 12.37 -11.80
CA ILE A 125 -2.18 12.62 -13.17
C ILE A 125 -2.28 11.21 -13.74
N GLN A 126 -3.30 10.93 -14.53
CA GLN A 126 -3.46 9.63 -15.15
C GLN A 126 -2.30 9.48 -16.15
N LEU A 127 -1.18 8.88 -15.75
CA LEU A 127 0.00 8.71 -16.61
C LEU A 127 -0.13 7.41 -17.41
N ASP A 128 0.14 7.46 -18.72
CA ASP A 128 0.25 6.27 -19.54
C ASP A 128 1.66 5.68 -19.44
N ILE A 129 1.80 4.47 -18.90
CA ILE A 129 3.11 3.84 -18.59
C ILE A 129 3.97 3.65 -19.84
N ALA A 130 3.37 3.29 -20.98
CA ALA A 130 4.10 2.99 -22.20
C ALA A 130 4.75 4.24 -22.81
N THR A 131 4.05 5.38 -22.73
CA THR A 131 4.47 6.63 -23.35
C THR A 131 5.07 7.63 -22.35
N SER A 132 4.96 7.35 -21.05
CA SER A 132 5.30 8.29 -19.97
C SER A 132 4.60 9.66 -20.15
N LYS A 133 3.43 9.70 -20.81
CA LYS A 133 2.64 10.91 -21.05
C LYS A 133 1.49 11.04 -20.06
N ILE A 134 1.15 12.27 -19.74
CA ILE A 134 0.10 12.69 -18.81
C ILE A 134 -1.26 12.71 -19.54
N LEU A 135 -2.29 12.05 -19.01
CA LEU A 135 -3.66 11.99 -19.57
C LEU A 135 -4.62 12.96 -18.87
N ASP A 136 -4.78 12.90 -17.55
CA ASP A 136 -5.77 13.72 -16.81
C ASP A 136 -5.29 14.08 -15.40
N TYR A 137 -5.51 15.32 -14.95
CA TYR A 137 -5.13 15.81 -13.62
C TYR A 137 -6.33 15.78 -12.65
N ILE A 138 -6.12 15.34 -11.41
CA ILE A 138 -7.09 15.46 -10.32
C ILE A 138 -6.53 16.41 -9.26
N LYS A 139 -7.25 17.51 -9.05
CA LYS A 139 -6.91 18.53 -8.04
C LYS A 139 -7.22 18.04 -6.63
N PHE A 140 -6.38 18.47 -5.68
CA PHE A 140 -6.65 18.38 -4.25
C PHE A 140 -7.67 19.43 -3.85
N GLU A 141 -8.94 19.08 -4.02
CA GLU A 141 -10.11 19.91 -3.72
C GLU A 141 -11.13 19.13 -2.88
N SER A 142 -11.93 19.85 -2.10
CA SER A 142 -13.05 19.27 -1.37
C SER A 142 -14.03 18.60 -2.33
N GLY A 143 -14.62 17.50 -1.89
CA GLY A 143 -15.54 16.67 -2.67
C GLY A 143 -14.88 15.51 -3.41
N ASN A 144 -13.55 15.48 -3.53
CA ASN A 144 -12.86 14.36 -4.16
C ASN A 144 -12.62 13.18 -3.20
N LEU A 145 -12.56 11.97 -3.77
CA LEU A 145 -12.36 10.74 -3.02
C LEU A 145 -10.88 10.57 -2.69
N CYS A 146 -10.59 10.26 -1.43
CA CYS A 146 -9.23 10.06 -0.95
C CYS A 146 -9.08 8.77 -0.13
N GLN A 147 -7.88 8.22 -0.15
CA GLN A 147 -7.42 7.15 0.72
C GLN A 147 -6.33 7.67 1.67
N ILE A 148 -6.33 7.18 2.90
CA ILE A 148 -5.31 7.53 3.88
C ILE A 148 -4.10 6.59 3.79
N THR A 149 -2.91 7.18 3.67
CA THR A 149 -1.62 6.48 3.55
C THR A 149 -0.80 6.44 4.84
N GLY A 150 -1.23 7.17 5.89
CA GLY A 150 -0.50 7.24 7.16
C GLY A 150 -1.36 7.48 8.40
N GLY A 151 -0.82 7.15 9.58
CA GLY A 151 -1.44 7.43 10.87
C GLY A 151 -2.50 6.39 11.33
N ARG A 152 -3.35 6.76 12.29
CA ARG A 152 -4.35 5.86 12.90
C ARG A 152 -5.48 5.46 11.93
N ASN A 153 -5.75 6.31 10.96
CA ASN A 153 -6.82 6.15 9.96
C ASN A 153 -6.31 5.49 8.66
N LEU A 154 -5.11 4.90 8.67
CA LEU A 154 -4.48 4.23 7.54
C LEU A 154 -5.42 3.25 6.83
N GLY A 155 -5.47 3.33 5.50
CA GLY A 155 -6.28 2.48 4.63
C GLY A 155 -7.77 2.82 4.57
N ARG A 156 -8.23 3.83 5.34
CA ARG A 156 -9.60 4.35 5.20
C ARG A 156 -9.78 5.12 3.90
N VAL A 157 -10.99 5.07 3.34
CA VAL A 157 -11.36 5.75 2.10
C VAL A 157 -12.62 6.57 2.30
N GLY A 158 -12.54 7.87 2.00
CA GLY A 158 -13.64 8.80 2.14
C GLY A 158 -13.49 10.04 1.28
N THR A 159 -14.53 10.88 1.25
CA THR A 159 -14.53 12.15 0.54
C THR A 159 -13.96 13.27 1.40
N VAL A 160 -13.13 14.13 0.82
CA VAL A 160 -12.60 15.31 1.51
C VAL A 160 -13.73 16.31 1.73
N VAL A 161 -13.98 16.69 2.98
CA VAL A 161 -15.01 17.68 3.35
C VAL A 161 -14.41 19.06 3.42
N ASN A 162 -13.42 19.23 4.31
CA ASN A 162 -12.80 20.52 4.57
C ASN A 162 -11.29 20.37 4.81
N ARG A 163 -10.54 21.40 4.41
CA ARG A 163 -9.11 21.54 4.70
C ARG A 163 -8.92 22.76 5.61
N GLU A 164 -8.51 22.50 6.84
CA GLU A 164 -8.09 23.52 7.79
C GLU A 164 -6.60 23.80 7.61
N ARG A 165 -6.26 25.06 7.34
CA ARG A 165 -4.88 25.49 7.16
C ARG A 165 -4.34 26.07 8.46
N HIS A 166 -3.18 25.59 8.88
CA HIS A 166 -2.50 26.10 10.06
C HIS A 166 -1.11 26.62 9.68
N PRO A 167 -0.92 27.94 9.55
CA PRO A 167 0.37 28.50 9.17
C PRO A 167 1.43 28.14 10.21
N GLY A 168 2.55 27.57 9.76
CA GLY A 168 3.63 27.10 10.63
C GLY A 168 3.41 25.69 11.24
N SER A 169 2.29 25.03 10.95
CA SER A 169 2.00 23.67 11.40
C SER A 169 1.46 22.81 10.24
N PHE A 170 1.03 21.58 10.54
CA PHE A 170 0.46 20.68 9.55
C PHE A 170 -1.00 21.03 9.28
N ASP A 171 -1.34 21.19 8.02
CA ASP A 171 -2.73 21.30 7.58
C ASP A 171 -3.52 20.04 7.95
N ILE A 172 -4.73 20.24 8.45
CA ILE A 172 -5.65 19.18 8.87
C ILE A 172 -6.76 19.06 7.83
N VAL A 173 -7.08 17.82 7.45
CA VAL A 173 -8.11 17.51 6.48
C VAL A 173 -9.18 16.66 7.17
N HIS A 174 -10.43 17.13 7.08
CA HIS A 174 -11.62 16.42 7.53
C HIS A 174 -12.18 15.58 6.39
N ILE A 175 -12.39 14.30 6.65
CA ILE A 175 -12.79 13.31 5.66
C ILE A 175 -14.02 12.58 6.18
N LYS A 176 -14.94 12.28 5.26
CA LYS A 176 -16.18 11.56 5.51
C LYS A 176 -16.16 10.22 4.76
N ASP A 177 -16.26 9.12 5.50
CA ASP A 177 -16.37 7.77 4.91
C ASP A 177 -17.76 7.55 4.27
N ALA A 178 -17.91 6.45 3.54
CA ALA A 178 -19.19 6.04 2.94
C ALA A 178 -20.31 5.74 3.95
N ASN A 179 -19.97 5.42 5.21
CA ASN A 179 -20.94 5.22 6.32
C ASN A 179 -21.14 6.51 7.14
N ASP A 180 -20.90 7.68 6.54
CA ASP A 180 -21.02 8.99 7.18
C ASP A 180 -20.12 9.25 8.40
N HIS A 181 -19.22 8.32 8.75
CA HIS A 181 -18.22 8.54 9.79
C HIS A 181 -17.23 9.63 9.38
N VAL A 182 -17.08 10.64 10.24
CA VAL A 182 -16.14 11.74 10.03
C VAL A 182 -14.88 11.53 10.86
N PHE A 183 -13.72 11.72 10.24
CA PHE A 183 -12.43 11.72 10.93
C PHE A 183 -11.47 12.74 10.32
N ALA A 184 -10.39 13.03 11.04
CA ALA A 184 -9.38 13.99 10.61
C ALA A 184 -8.01 13.32 10.44
N THR A 185 -7.24 13.81 9.47
CA THR A 185 -5.84 13.42 9.23
C THR A 185 -5.02 14.61 8.74
N ARG A 186 -3.69 14.54 8.88
CA ARG A 186 -2.78 15.54 8.27
C ARG A 186 -2.80 15.44 6.76
N LEU A 187 -2.64 16.58 6.07
CA LEU A 187 -2.61 16.67 4.61
C LEU A 187 -1.64 15.66 3.96
N ASN A 188 -0.44 15.50 4.52
CA ASN A 188 0.59 14.60 3.97
C ASN A 188 0.18 13.11 3.94
N ASN A 189 -0.82 12.72 4.72
CA ASN A 189 -1.32 11.35 4.78
C ASN A 189 -2.56 11.14 3.90
N VAL A 190 -3.03 12.17 3.21
CA VAL A 190 -4.22 12.11 2.35
C VAL A 190 -3.76 11.93 0.91
N PHE A 191 -4.29 10.89 0.26
CA PHE A 191 -3.98 10.57 -1.12
C PHE A 191 -5.26 10.52 -1.94
N ILE A 192 -5.36 11.29 -3.02
CA ILE A 192 -6.58 11.35 -3.84
C ILE A 192 -6.61 10.17 -4.80
N ILE A 193 -7.76 9.51 -4.88
CA ILE A 193 -7.98 8.31 -5.70
C ILE A 193 -9.10 8.48 -6.72
N GLY A 194 -9.83 9.59 -6.71
CA GLY A 194 -10.96 9.79 -7.62
C GLY A 194 -11.59 11.18 -7.58
N LYS A 195 -12.38 11.49 -8.62
CA LYS A 195 -13.20 12.71 -8.73
C LYS A 195 -14.60 12.44 -8.17
N GLY A 196 -15.06 13.26 -7.24
CA GLY A 196 -16.35 13.06 -6.57
C GLY A 196 -16.42 11.73 -5.81
N SER A 197 -17.49 10.95 -6.04
CA SER A 197 -17.67 9.61 -5.45
C SER A 197 -17.03 8.48 -6.29
N LYS A 198 -16.59 8.77 -7.52
CA LYS A 198 -16.06 7.75 -8.44
C LYS A 198 -14.56 7.55 -8.20
N ALA A 199 -14.17 6.36 -7.76
CA ALA A 199 -12.78 5.95 -7.69
C ALA A 199 -12.22 5.64 -9.09
N PHE A 200 -10.99 6.07 -9.38
CA PHE A 200 -10.26 5.69 -10.59
C PHE A 200 -9.40 4.44 -10.38
N VAL A 201 -9.35 3.93 -9.16
CA VAL A 201 -8.58 2.76 -8.76
C VAL A 201 -9.51 1.77 -8.09
N SER A 202 -9.34 0.49 -8.41
CA SER A 202 -10.01 -0.62 -7.75
C SER A 202 -9.72 -0.63 -6.25
N LEU A 203 -10.77 -0.65 -5.41
CA LEU A 203 -10.61 -0.64 -3.96
C LEU A 203 -10.56 -2.06 -3.37
N PRO A 204 -9.77 -2.28 -2.30
CA PRO A 204 -9.71 -3.55 -1.61
C PRO A 204 -11.03 -3.90 -0.91
N ARG A 205 -11.18 -5.18 -0.52
CA ARG A 205 -12.38 -5.71 0.12
C ARG A 205 -12.80 -4.83 1.31
N GLY A 206 -14.06 -4.39 1.30
CA GLY A 206 -14.58 -3.45 2.30
C GLY A 206 -14.49 -1.97 1.89
N LYS A 207 -14.03 -1.67 0.67
CA LYS A 207 -14.02 -0.32 0.06
C LYS A 207 -13.37 0.76 0.94
N GLY A 208 -12.45 0.37 1.83
CA GLY A 208 -11.80 1.28 2.77
C GLY A 208 -12.67 1.73 3.96
N VAL A 209 -13.83 1.12 4.21
CA VAL A 209 -14.65 1.43 5.38
C VAL A 209 -14.15 0.63 6.59
N LYS A 210 -13.77 1.34 7.67
CA LYS A 210 -13.32 0.70 8.91
C LYS A 210 -14.49 0.51 9.86
N LEU A 211 -14.85 -0.76 10.07
CA LEU A 211 -15.84 -1.19 11.06
C LEU A 211 -15.38 -0.89 12.49
N SER A 212 -16.35 -0.80 13.40
CA SER A 212 -16.10 -0.76 14.83
C SER A 212 -15.56 -2.10 15.34
N ILE A 213 -14.98 -2.10 16.54
CA ILE A 213 -14.40 -3.31 17.15
C ILE A 213 -15.48 -4.38 17.40
N ALA A 214 -16.69 -3.94 17.77
CA ALA A 214 -17.84 -4.83 17.99
C ALA A 214 -18.29 -5.47 16.68
N GLU A 215 -18.54 -4.67 15.64
CA GLU A 215 -18.95 -5.17 14.32
C GLU A 215 -17.91 -6.14 13.72
N GLU A 216 -16.62 -5.86 13.92
CA GLU A 216 -15.56 -6.74 13.44
C GLU A 216 -15.53 -8.08 14.20
N ARG A 217 -15.79 -8.05 15.51
CA ARG A 217 -15.92 -9.26 16.34
C ARG A 217 -17.09 -10.11 15.86
N ASP A 218 -18.25 -9.50 15.66
CA ASP A 218 -19.47 -10.21 15.29
C ASP A 218 -19.34 -10.82 13.90
N LYS A 219 -18.77 -10.07 12.94
CA LYS A 219 -18.45 -10.59 11.61
C LYS A 219 -17.47 -11.76 11.65
N ARG A 220 -16.48 -11.72 12.56
CA ARG A 220 -15.53 -12.82 12.74
C ARG A 220 -16.17 -14.05 13.37
N LEU A 221 -17.07 -13.88 14.32
CA LEU A 221 -17.84 -14.98 14.92
C LEU A 221 -18.74 -15.63 13.88
N ALA A 222 -19.52 -14.83 13.13
CA ALA A 222 -20.38 -15.33 12.06
C ALA A 222 -19.59 -16.14 11.00
N SER A 223 -18.37 -15.71 10.65
CA SER A 223 -17.53 -16.43 9.67
C SER A 223 -16.95 -17.75 10.18
N LYS A 224 -17.00 -18.02 11.48
CA LYS A 224 -16.50 -19.29 12.08
C LYS A 224 -17.62 -20.31 12.28
N THR A 225 -18.86 -19.86 12.30
CA THR A 225 -20.03 -20.72 12.56
C THR A 225 -20.48 -21.48 11.31
N HIS A 226 -19.97 -21.10 10.13
CA HIS A 226 -20.07 -21.83 8.87
C HIS A 226 -18.72 -22.45 8.52
#